data_AF-A0A023C1I9-F1
#
_entry.id   AF-A0A023C1I9-F1
#
_cell.length_a   1.000
_cell.length_b   1.000
_cell.length_c   1.000
_cell.angle_alpha   90.00
_cell.angle_beta   90.00
_cell.angle_gamma   90.00
#
_symmetry.space_group_name_H-M   'P 1'
#
loop_
_entity.id
_entity.type
_entity.pdbx_description
1 polymer ?
#
loop_
_entity_poly.entity_id
_entity_poly.type
_entity_poly.pdbx_seq_one_letter_code
_entity_poly.pdbx_strand_id
1 'polypeptide(L)'
;MRNVVKIPLIFILLILIYFLFTTGSSYTGQHQTNETKNQVAQEAIKQYNIVKRNGPGIEASLHAGFVAEAFLQIGDKENYTKWIKIKEQEERDAKNANVNLP
;
A
#
# COMPACT_ATOMS: atom_id res chain seq x y z
N MET A 1 -31.31 39.02 -30.86
CA MET A 1 -31.38 38.91 -29.38
C MET A 1 -31.65 37.49 -28.87
N ARG A 2 -32.43 36.64 -29.55
CA ARG A 2 -32.75 35.27 -29.06
C ARG A 2 -31.57 34.28 -28.96
N ASN A 3 -30.48 34.51 -29.70
CA ASN A 3 -29.31 33.62 -29.72
C ASN A 3 -28.20 34.05 -28.74
N VAL A 4 -28.13 35.33 -28.37
CA VAL A 4 -27.14 35.85 -27.40
C VAL A 4 -27.46 35.44 -25.96
N VAL A 5 -28.71 35.10 -25.65
CA VAL A 5 -29.12 34.58 -24.32
C VAL A 5 -28.95 33.05 -24.22
N LYS A 6 -28.92 32.34 -25.36
CA LYS A 6 -28.75 30.87 -25.38
C LYS A 6 -27.31 30.46 -25.14
N ILE A 7 -26.34 31.25 -25.60
CA ILE A 7 -24.91 31.01 -25.42
C ILE A 7 -24.53 30.91 -23.93
N PRO A 8 -24.86 31.90 -23.05
CA PRO A 8 -24.55 31.79 -21.64
C PRO A 8 -25.33 30.66 -20.94
N LEU A 9 -26.55 30.35 -21.40
CA LEU A 9 -27.35 29.23 -20.87
C LEU A 9 -26.67 27.87 -21.11
N ILE A 10 -26.04 27.68 -22.28
CA ILE A 10 -25.29 26.48 -22.62
C ILE A 10 -24.05 26.35 -21.74
N PHE A 11 -23.34 27.45 -21.48
CA PHE A 11 -22.19 27.44 -20.57
C PHE A 11 -22.58 27.07 -19.13
N ILE A 12 -23.70 27.61 -18.63
CA ILE A 12 -24.23 27.26 -17.29
C ILE A 12 -24.60 25.77 -17.24
N LEU A 13 -25.21 25.25 -18.31
CA LEU A 13 -25.57 23.83 -18.41
C LEU A 13 -24.31 22.94 -18.40
N LEU A 14 -23.25 23.32 -19.11
CA LEU A 14 -21.99 22.58 -19.13
C LEU A 14 -21.29 22.59 -17.77
N ILE A 15 -21.32 23.71 -17.05
CA ILE A 15 -20.78 23.82 -15.68
C ILE A 15 -21.57 22.93 -14.72
N LEU A 16 -22.90 22.89 -14.84
CA LEU A 16 -23.76 22.01 -14.04
C LEU A 16 -23.50 20.53 -14.34
N ILE A 17 -23.33 20.16 -15.61
CA ILE A 17 -22.95 18.80 -16.02
C ILE A 17 -21.58 18.44 -15.43
N TYR A 18 -20.59 19.32 -15.54
CA TYR A 18 -19.28 19.12 -14.93
C TYR A 18 -19.38 18.89 -13.42
N PHE A 19 -20.20 19.70 -12.73
CA PHE A 19 -20.46 19.54 -11.30
C PHE A 19 -21.11 18.19 -10.96
N LEU A 20 -22.07 17.73 -11.76
CA LEU A 20 -22.69 16.40 -11.58
C LEU A 20 -21.68 15.26 -11.78
N PHE A 21 -20.77 15.38 -12.73
CA PHE A 21 -19.70 14.40 -12.95
C PHE A 21 -18.61 14.44 -11.87
N THR A 22 -18.25 15.62 -11.34
CA THR A 22 -17.20 15.74 -10.30
C THR A 22 -17.71 15.52 -8.87
N THR A 23 -18.99 15.77 -8.59
CA THR A 23 -19.58 15.63 -7.25
C THR A 23 -20.34 14.32 -7.08
N GLY A 24 -20.78 13.68 -8.17
CA GLY A 24 -21.53 12.41 -8.17
C GLY A 24 -20.68 11.14 -7.99
N SER A 25 -19.36 11.23 -7.93
CA SER A 25 -18.47 10.08 -7.74
C SER A 25 -18.24 9.72 -6.27
N SER A 26 -19.29 9.74 -5.46
CA SER A 26 -19.23 9.40 -4.04
C SER A 26 -19.98 8.11 -3.73
N TYR A 27 -19.85 7.06 -4.54
CA TYR A 27 -20.30 5.72 -4.15
C TYR A 27 -19.37 4.60 -4.62
N THR A 28 -19.18 3.66 -3.69
CA THR A 28 -18.59 2.31 -3.78
C THR A 28 -17.07 2.18 -3.92
N GLY A 29 -16.34 2.66 -2.90
CA GLY A 29 -14.95 2.28 -2.65
C GLY A 29 -14.73 1.35 -1.44
N GLN A 30 -15.77 0.78 -0.82
CA GLN A 30 -15.61 0.07 0.46
C GLN A 30 -15.56 -1.47 0.40
N HIS A 31 -15.78 -2.10 -0.76
CA HIS A 31 -15.63 -3.56 -0.90
C HIS A 31 -14.35 -4.02 -1.62
N GLN A 32 -13.66 -3.14 -2.34
CA GLN A 32 -12.35 -3.41 -2.97
C GLN A 32 -11.14 -3.15 -2.05
N THR A 33 -11.37 -2.59 -0.86
CA THR A 33 -10.31 -2.23 0.07
C THR A 33 -9.69 -3.45 0.74
N ASN A 34 -10.45 -4.51 1.03
CA ASN A 34 -9.91 -5.66 1.75
C ASN A 34 -9.05 -6.57 0.86
N GLU A 35 -9.44 -6.79 -0.40
CA GLU A 35 -8.65 -7.63 -1.31
C GLU A 35 -7.35 -6.94 -1.74
N THR A 36 -7.41 -5.65 -2.10
CA THR A 36 -6.24 -4.89 -2.56
C THR A 36 -5.24 -4.62 -1.43
N LYS A 37 -5.73 -4.32 -0.21
CA LYS A 37 -4.87 -4.13 0.97
C LYS A 37 -4.08 -5.41 1.29
N ASN A 38 -4.73 -6.56 1.20
CA ASN A 38 -4.07 -7.82 1.46
C ASN A 38 -2.98 -8.10 0.40
N GLN A 39 -3.21 -7.74 -0.87
CA GLN A 39 -2.22 -7.93 -1.94
C GLN A 39 -0.87 -7.24 -1.67
N VAL A 40 -0.87 -6.02 -1.11
CA VAL A 40 0.38 -5.31 -0.77
C VAL A 40 1.20 -6.08 0.27
N ALA A 41 0.55 -6.54 1.34
CA ALA A 41 1.20 -7.34 2.37
C ALA A 41 1.69 -8.69 1.82
N GLN A 42 0.89 -9.36 0.98
CA GLN A 42 1.29 -10.62 0.33
C GLN A 42 2.49 -10.44 -0.59
N GLU A 43 2.55 -9.34 -1.34
CA GLU A 43 3.69 -9.07 -2.22
C GLU A 43 4.96 -8.77 -1.41
N ALA A 44 4.86 -7.98 -0.35
CA ALA A 44 5.97 -7.77 0.57
C ALA A 44 6.48 -9.12 1.16
N ILE A 45 5.59 -10.03 1.54
CA ILE A 45 5.96 -11.38 2.03
C ILE A 45 6.74 -12.16 0.97
N LYS A 46 6.31 -12.11 -0.29
CA LYS A 46 7.03 -12.78 -1.38
C LYS A 46 8.43 -12.22 -1.54
N GLN A 47 8.60 -10.90 -1.52
CA GLN A 47 9.90 -10.25 -1.63
C GLN A 47 10.82 -10.64 -0.46
N TYR A 48 10.31 -10.62 0.76
CA TYR A 48 11.03 -11.16 1.92
C TYR A 48 11.47 -12.60 1.71
N ASN A 49 10.60 -13.48 1.21
CA ASN A 49 10.94 -14.88 0.99
C ASN A 49 11.99 -15.10 -0.11
N ILE A 50 12.04 -14.23 -1.13
CA ILE A 50 13.08 -14.27 -2.18
C ILE A 50 14.42 -13.87 -1.57
N VAL A 51 14.45 -12.76 -0.83
CA VAL A 51 15.67 -12.22 -0.21
C VAL A 51 16.17 -13.15 0.89
N LYS A 52 15.32 -13.69 1.75
CA LYS A 52 15.71 -14.63 2.79
C LYS A 52 16.42 -15.88 2.25
N ARG A 53 16.05 -16.34 1.05
CA ARG A 53 16.69 -17.52 0.44
C ARG A 53 18.03 -17.22 -0.21
N ASN A 54 18.20 -16.02 -0.76
CA ASN A 54 19.26 -15.72 -1.71
C ASN A 54 20.18 -14.56 -1.31
N GLY A 55 19.77 -13.75 -0.32
CA GLY A 55 20.45 -12.54 0.10
C GLY A 55 21.08 -12.66 1.49
N PRO A 56 21.97 -11.72 1.86
CA PRO A 56 22.56 -11.64 3.19
C PRO A 56 21.49 -11.39 4.26
N GLY A 57 21.69 -11.92 5.47
CA GLY A 57 20.70 -11.84 6.56
C GLY A 57 20.26 -10.42 6.91
N ILE A 58 21.11 -9.42 6.69
CA ILE A 58 20.75 -8.01 6.93
C ILE A 58 19.66 -7.52 5.95
N GLU A 59 19.65 -7.99 4.71
CA GLU A 59 18.62 -7.67 3.72
C GLU A 59 17.30 -8.38 4.05
N ALA A 60 17.36 -9.58 4.62
CA ALA A 60 16.18 -10.30 5.08
C ALA A 60 15.47 -9.53 6.21
N SER A 61 16.23 -8.95 7.15
CA SER A 61 15.67 -8.05 8.18
C SER A 61 15.00 -6.82 7.55
N LEU A 62 15.67 -6.13 6.63
CA LEU A 62 15.11 -4.95 5.97
C LEU A 62 13.76 -5.28 5.31
N HIS A 63 13.69 -6.39 4.59
CA HIS A 63 12.45 -6.82 3.94
C HIS A 63 11.38 -7.26 4.94
N ALA A 64 11.73 -7.90 6.05
CA ALA A 64 10.79 -8.17 7.14
C ALA A 64 10.19 -6.88 7.73
N GLY A 65 10.98 -5.79 7.78
CA GLY A 65 10.49 -4.46 8.13
C GLY A 65 9.47 -3.91 7.14
N PHE A 66 9.69 -4.05 5.83
CA PHE A 66 8.70 -3.67 4.81
C PHE A 66 7.40 -4.46 4.91
N VAL A 67 7.48 -5.75 5.28
CA VAL A 67 6.28 -6.56 5.51
C VAL A 67 5.49 -6.06 6.73
N ALA A 68 6.18 -5.75 7.84
CA ALA A 68 5.53 -5.19 9.02
C ALA A 68 4.76 -3.91 8.66
N GLU A 69 5.39 -3.01 7.90
CA GLU A 69 4.78 -1.73 7.52
C GLU A 69 3.59 -1.90 6.57
N ALA A 70 3.64 -2.88 5.67
CA ALA A 70 2.50 -3.24 4.85
C ALA A 70 1.30 -3.71 5.71
N PHE A 71 1.54 -4.52 6.75
CA PHE A 71 0.48 -4.91 7.69
C PHE A 71 -0.03 -3.74 8.53
N LEU A 72 0.85 -2.82 8.95
CA LEU A 72 0.46 -1.62 9.67
C LEU A 72 -0.46 -0.72 8.82
N GLN A 73 -0.12 -0.51 7.55
CA GLN A 73 -0.89 0.31 6.61
C GLN A 73 -2.32 -0.21 6.41
N ILE A 74 -2.54 -1.51 6.55
CA ILE A 74 -3.85 -2.15 6.39
C ILE A 74 -4.58 -2.37 7.72
N GLY A 75 -3.98 -1.97 8.84
CA GLY A 75 -4.57 -2.04 10.19
C GLY A 75 -4.44 -3.41 10.87
N ASP A 76 -3.66 -4.34 10.31
CA ASP A 76 -3.47 -5.66 10.86
C ASP A 76 -2.34 -5.68 11.90
N LYS A 77 -2.72 -5.34 13.14
CA LYS A 77 -1.77 -5.21 14.25
C LYS A 77 -1.16 -6.54 14.68
N GLU A 78 -1.89 -7.65 14.50
CA GLU A 78 -1.42 -8.98 14.86
C GLU A 78 -0.25 -9.38 13.95
N ASN A 79 -0.45 -9.28 12.63
CA ASN A 79 0.61 -9.57 11.68
C ASN A 79 1.75 -8.55 11.73
N TYR A 80 1.47 -7.27 11.94
CA TYR A 80 2.52 -6.27 12.23
C TYR A 80 3.43 -6.73 13.37
N THR A 81 2.86 -7.08 14.52
CA THR A 81 3.62 -7.51 15.70
C THR A 81 4.43 -8.78 15.42
N LYS A 82 3.85 -9.72 14.69
CA LYS A 82 4.55 -10.95 14.27
C LYS A 82 5.76 -10.63 13.39
N TRP A 83 5.60 -9.74 12.41
CA TRP A 83 6.66 -9.40 11.46
C TRP A 83 7.77 -8.54 12.08
N ILE A 84 7.46 -7.71 13.08
CA ILE A 84 8.48 -7.06 13.90
C ILE A 84 9.37 -8.09 14.61
N LYS A 85 8.79 -9.12 15.21
CA LYS A 85 9.58 -10.19 15.86
C LYS A 85 10.46 -10.95 14.86
N ILE A 86 9.95 -11.18 13.65
CA ILE A 86 10.71 -11.81 12.57
C ILE A 86 11.90 -10.90 12.19
N LYS A 87 11.66 -9.61 11.93
CA LYS A 87 12.72 -8.64 11.65
C LYS A 87 13.83 -8.69 12.70
N GLU A 88 13.47 -8.60 13.98
CA GLU A 88 14.44 -8.64 15.08
C GLU A 88 15.25 -9.95 15.12
N GLN A 89 14.61 -11.08 14.78
CA GLN A 89 15.30 -12.36 14.67
C GLN A 89 16.31 -12.36 13.52
N GLU A 90 15.91 -11.88 12.34
CA GLU A 90 16.82 -11.78 11.18
C GLU A 90 18.01 -10.84 11.48
N GLU A 91 17.81 -9.74 12.21
CA GLU A 91 18.91 -8.85 12.64
C GLU A 91 19.91 -9.57 13.56
N ARG A 92 19.42 -10.39 14.50
CA ARG A 92 20.27 -11.18 15.38
C ARG A 92 21.06 -12.21 14.58
N ASP A 93 20.41 -12.91 13.67
CA ASP A 93 21.03 -13.95 12.85
C ASP A 93 22.10 -13.34 11.92
N ALA A 94 21.82 -12.18 11.32
CA ALA A 94 22.78 -11.44 10.52
C ALA A 94 24.00 -11.00 11.31
N LYS A 95 23.82 -10.50 12.55
CA LYS A 95 24.93 -10.13 13.44
C LYS A 95 25.79 -11.33 13.79
N ASN A 96 25.17 -12.45 14.15
CA ASN A 96 25.88 -13.68 14.51
C ASN A 96 26.67 -14.27 13.32
N ALA A 97 26.11 -14.19 12.11
CA ALA A 97 26.80 -14.61 10.89
C ALA A 97 28.04 -13.76 10.61
N ASN A 98 27.99 -12.45 10.89
CA ASN A 98 29.11 -11.53 10.69
C ASN A 98 30.21 -11.67 11.76
N VAL A 99 29.88 -12.19 12.94
CA VAL A 99 30.84 -12.43 14.04
C VAL A 99 31.58 -13.77 13.86
N ASN A 100 31.05 -14.70 13.06
CA ASN A 100 31.65 -16.01 12.77
C ASN A 100 32.52 -16.04 11.49
N LEU A 101 32.87 -14.89 10.92
CA LEU A 101 33.87 -14.83 9.84
C LEU A 101 35.27 -15.05 10.45
N PRO A 102 36.04 -16.06 9.98
CA PRO A 102 37.39 -16.33 10.46
C PRO A 102 38.38 -15.20 10.16
#